data_AF-A0A9Q3DQS6-F1
#
_entry.id   AF-A0A9Q3DQS6-F1
#
_cell.length_a   1.000
_cell.length_b   1.000
_cell.length_c   1.000
_cell.angle_alpha   90.00
_cell.angle_beta   90.00
_cell.angle_gamma   90.00
#
_symmetry.space_group_name_H-M   'P 1'
#
loop_
_entity.id
_entity.type
_entity.pdbx_description
1 polymer ?
#
loop_
_entity_poly.entity_id
_entity_poly.type
_entity_poly.pdbx_seq_one_letter_code
_entity_poly.pdbx_strand_id
1 'polypeptide(L)' 'MKEIKKHINELLEMDIIRNIGHNEIVEIITPVFITCNYGKSSLCGDFRALNNYTKADRYPIPRIPHSLDKQAKAI' A
#
# COMPACT_ATOMS: atom_id res chain seq x y z
N MET A 1 -8.82 -13.71 11.99
CA MET A 1 -8.56 -12.72 13.06
C MET A 1 -7.13 -12.74 13.60
N LYS A 2 -6.54 -13.91 13.94
CA LYS A 2 -5.16 -13.99 14.45
C LYS A 2 -4.12 -13.38 13.49
N GLU A 3 -4.23 -13.70 12.20
CA GLU A 3 -3.34 -13.16 11.15
C GLU A 3 -3.41 -11.64 10.98
N ILE A 4 -4.60 -11.03 11.11
CA ILE A 4 -4.75 -9.57 11.02
C ILE A 4 -3.99 -8.89 12.15
N LYS A 5 -4.18 -9.38 13.39
CA LYS A 5 -3.50 -8.83 14.56
C LYS A 5 -1.98 -8.96 14.45
N LYS A 6 -1.50 -10.08 13.92
CA LYS A 6 -0.07 -10.29 13.67
C LYS A 6 0.51 -9.20 12.76
N HIS A 7 -0.07 -9.02 11.57
CA HIS A 7 0.40 -7.99 10.63
C HIS A 7 0.27 -6.57 11.19
N ILE A 8 -0.81 -6.26 11.91
CA ILE A 8 -0.98 -4.94 12.54
C ILE A 8 0.12 -4.69 13.58
N ASN A 9 0.44 -5.69 14.42
CA ASN A 9 1.49 -5.56 15.42
C ASN A 9 2.87 -5.37 14.77
N GLU A 10 3.19 -6.13 13.72
CA GLU A 10 4.43 -5.95 12.96
C GLU A 10 4.55 -4.52 12.39
N LEU A 11 3.46 -3.98 11.83
CA LEU A 11 3.43 -2.60 11.30
C LEU A 11 3.55 -1.54 12.39
N LEU A 12 3.01 -1.79 13.60
CA LEU A 12 3.16 -0.92 14.76
C LEU A 12 4.60 -0.94 15.29
N GLU A 13 5.22 -2.13 15.36
CA GLU A 13 6.62 -2.31 15.80
C GLU A 13 7.61 -1.64 14.83
N MET A 14 7.29 -1.64 13.53
CA MET A 14 8.07 -0.97 12.49
C MET A 14 7.82 0.55 12.40
N ASP A 15 6.94 1.10 13.23
CA ASP A 15 6.53 2.52 13.21
C ASP A 15 5.98 2.99 11.85
N ILE A 16 5.39 2.07 11.07
CA ILE A 16 4.75 2.38 9.78
C ILE A 16 3.32 2.92 10.00
N ILE A 17 2.63 2.38 11.01
CA ILE A 17 1.28 2.81 11.40
C ILE A 17 1.27 3.17 12.88
N ARG A 18 0.30 3.99 13.28
CA ARG A 18 0.09 4.37 14.68
C ARG A 18 -1.37 4.25 15.07
N ASN A 19 -1.60 4.11 16.37
CA ASN A 19 -2.93 4.31 16.93
C ASN A 19 -3.30 5.80 16.89
N ILE A 20 -4.56 6.08 16.61
CA ILE A 20 -5.11 7.43 16.56
C ILE A 20 -5.48 7.87 17.98
N GLY A 21 -5.11 9.10 18.36
CA GLY A 21 -5.42 9.65 19.68
C GLY A 21 -6.92 9.94 19.87
N HIS A 22 -7.39 9.92 21.12
CA HIS A 22 -8.81 10.13 21.47
C HIS A 22 -9.42 11.45 20.95
N ASN A 23 -8.60 12.48 20.74
CA ASN A 23 -9.06 13.80 20.29
C ASN A 23 -8.75 14.08 18.81
N GLU A 24 -8.27 13.09 18.05
CA GLU A 24 -8.00 13.27 16.63
C GLU A 24 -9.26 12.98 15.80
N ILE A 25 -9.64 13.95 14.97
CA ILE A 25 -10.74 13.78 14.03
C ILE A 25 -10.20 13.07 12.79
N VAL A 26 -10.82 11.94 12.45
CA VAL A 26 -10.49 11.16 11.25
C VAL A 26 -11.60 11.33 10.24
N GLU A 27 -11.32 12.07 9.17
CA GLU A 27 -12.31 12.34 8.12
C GLU A 27 -12.48 11.15 7.16
N ILE A 28 -11.43 10.33 7.01
CA ILE A 28 -11.38 9.23 6.04
C ILE A 28 -10.91 7.95 6.71
N ILE A 29 -11.72 6.89 6.58
CA ILE A 29 -11.37 5.54 7.00
C ILE A 29 -11.42 4.59 5.81
N THR A 30 -10.42 3.72 5.69
CA THR A 30 -10.35 2.70 4.63
C THR A 30 -10.43 1.32 5.27
N PRO A 31 -11.40 0.47 4.88
CA PRO A 31 -11.49 -0.87 5.43
C PRO A 31 -10.28 -1.70 4.99
N VAL A 32 -9.85 -2.61 5.86
CA VAL A 32 -8.68 -3.46 5.63
C VAL A 32 -9.09 -4.93 5.67
N PHE A 33 -8.56 -5.72 4.74
CA PHE A 33 -8.81 -7.15 4.61
C PHE A 33 -7.50 -7.92 4.41
N ILE A 34 -7.54 -9.24 4.58
CA ILE A 34 -6.40 -10.13 4.30
C ILE A 34 -6.59 -10.76 2.93
N THR A 35 -5.55 -10.70 2.12
CA THR A 35 -5.43 -11.54 0.92
C THR A 35 -4.42 -12.63 1.21
N CYS A 36 -4.61 -13.81 0.62
CA CYS A 36 -3.64 -14.90 0.68
C CYS A 36 -3.26 -15.26 -0.75
N ASN A 37 -1.98 -15.11 -1.08
CA ASN A 37 -1.43 -15.46 -2.39
C ASN A 37 -0.19 -16.32 -2.19
N TYR A 38 -0.10 -17.44 -2.91
CA TYR A 38 1.06 -18.35 -2.87
C TYR A 38 1.47 -18.79 -1.45
N GLY A 39 0.49 -19.02 -0.57
CA GLY A 39 0.73 -19.44 0.82
C GLY A 39 1.16 -18.32 1.76
N LYS A 40 1.26 -17.07 1.29
CA LYS A 40 1.56 -15.90 2.11
C LYS A 40 0.32 -15.04 2.30
N SER A 41 0.01 -14.72 3.55
CA SER A 41 -1.00 -13.72 3.91
C SER A 41 -0.42 -12.30 3.80
N SER A 42 -1.19 -11.38 3.23
CA SER A 42 -0.86 -9.97 3.12
C SER A 42 -2.05 -9.11 3.53
N LEU A 43 -1.78 -8.06 4.29
CA LEU A 43 -2.76 -7.05 4.66
C LEU A 43 -2.99 -6.09 3.48
N CYS A 44 -4.25 -5.88 3.07
CA CYS A 44 -4.61 -5.02 1.96
C CYS A 44 -5.74 -4.05 2.37
N GLY A 45 -5.51 -2.75 2.18
CA GLY A 45 -6.54 -1.72 2.37
C GLY A 45 -7.35 -1.50 1.11
N ASP A 46 -8.66 -1.27 1.27
CA ASP A 46 -9.51 -0.82 0.16
C ASP A 46 -9.41 0.70 -0.02
N PHE A 47 -8.54 1.11 -0.92
CA PHE A 47 -8.33 2.52 -1.25
C PHE A 47 -9.15 2.99 -2.46
N ARG A 48 -10.13 2.22 -2.94
CA ARG A 48 -10.88 2.59 -4.17
C ARG A 48 -11.59 3.95 -4.03
N ALA A 49 -12.22 4.20 -2.87
CA ALA A 49 -12.87 5.48 -2.60
C ALA A 49 -11.85 6.63 -2.55
N LEU A 50 -10.72 6.43 -1.86
CA LEU A 50 -9.65 7.41 -1.75
C LEU A 50 -8.99 7.72 -3.11
N ASN A 51 -8.77 6.69 -3.93
CA ASN A 51 -8.17 6.84 -5.26
C ASN A 51 -9.08 7.60 -6.22
N ASN A 52 -10.40 7.50 -6.07
CA ASN A 52 -11.35 8.29 -6.87
C ASN A 52 -11.48 9.74 -6.38
N TYR A 53 -11.24 9.98 -5.08
CA TYR A 53 -11.28 11.31 -4.49
C TYR A 53 -10.01 12.12 -4.79
N THR A 54 -8.85 11.46 -4.85
CA THR A 54 -7.56 12.13 -5.05
C THR A 54 -7.24 12.34 -6.53
N LYS A 55 -6.55 13.45 -6.85
CA LYS A 55 -6.03 13.70 -8.20
C LYS A 55 -4.72 12.93 -8.39
N ALA A 56 -4.68 12.05 -9.38
CA ALA A 56 -3.48 11.28 -9.71
C ALA A 56 -2.33 12.20 -10.15
N ASP A 57 -1.22 12.18 -9.39
CA ASP A 57 0.04 12.79 -9.79
C ASP A 57 0.86 11.79 -10.63
N ARG A 58 0.86 12.00 -11.95
CA ARG A 58 1.42 11.03 -12.90
C ARG A 58 2.87 11.39 -13.21
N TYR A 59 3.80 10.79 -12.48
CA TYR A 59 5.21 10.80 -12.85
C TYR A 59 5.45 9.88 -14.07
N PRO A 60 6.18 10.31 -15.11
CA PRO A 60 6.39 9.51 -16.31
C PRO A 60 7.37 8.35 -16.02
N ILE A 61 6.81 7.20 -15.66
CA ILE A 61 7.58 5.95 -15.53
C ILE A 61 7.69 5.32 -16.93
N PRO A 62 8.90 5.10 -17.46
CA PRO A 62 9.09 4.46 -18.75
C PRO A 62 8.54 3.03 -18.73
N ARG A 63 7.89 2.62 -19.82
CA ARG A 63 7.44 1.23 -19.98
C ARG A 63 8.65 0.31 -20.03
N ILE A 64 8.50 -0.91 -19.52
CA ILE A 64 9.53 -1.96 -19.49
C ILE A 64 10.36 -2.05 -20.77
N PRO A 65 9.77 -2.18 -21.99
CA PRO A 65 10.57 -2.27 -23.22
C PRO A 65 11.46 -1.04 -23.45
N HIS A 66 10.96 0.16 -23.17
CA HIS A 66 11.71 1.41 -23.34
C HIS A 66 12.88 1.55 -22.35
N SER A 67 12.76 0.92 -21.18
CA SER A 67 13.84 0.86 -20.18
C SER A 67 14.92 -0.15 -20.57
N LEU A 68 14.55 -1.28 -21.17
CA LEU A 68 15.48 -2.32 -21.62
C LEU A 68 16.29 -1.89 -22.84
N ASP A 69 15.66 -1.16 -23.79
CA ASP A 69 16.34 -0.61 -24.96
C ASP A 69 17.51 0.32 -24.62
N LYS A 70 17.44 1.02 -23.48
CA LYS A 70 18.51 1.90 -23.00
C LYS A 70 19.71 1.13 -22.45
N GLN A 71 19.49 -0.04 -21.86
CA GLN A 71 20.58 -0.89 -21.35
C GLN A 71 21.29 -1.62 -22.49
N ALA A 72 20.55 -2.12 -23.49
CA ALA A 72 21.13 -2.81 -24.64
C ALA A 72 22.01 -1.90 -25.52
N LYS A 73 21.77 -0.58 -25.55
CA LYS A 73 22.59 0.41 -26.27
C LYS A 73 23.81 0.91 -25.48
N ALA A 74 23.90 0.58 -24.19
CA ALA A 74 24.98 1.01 -23.31
C ALA A 74 26.12 -0.03 -23.20
N ILE A 75 26.05 -1.10 -23.98
CA ILE A 75 27.04 -2.18 -24.08
C ILE A 75 27.67 -2.13 -25.48
#